data_AF-A0AAE1CU89-F1
#
_entry.id   AF-A0AAE1CU89-F1
#
_cell.length_a   1.000
_cell.length_b   1.000
_cell.length_c   1.000
_cell.angle_alpha   90.00
_cell.angle_beta   90.00
_cell.angle_gamma   90.00
#
_symmetry.space_group_name_H-M   'P 1'
#
loop_
_entity.id
_entity.type
_entity.pdbx_description
1 polymer ?
#
loop_
_entity_poly.entity_id
_entity_poly.type
_entity_poly.pdbx_seq_one_letter_code
_entity_poly.pdbx_strand_id
1 'polypeptide(L)'
;MCVTVVPEYVTQAVNKGTQKTSVIKNAQKVTLGNLCSQECNDKTWGQNCSQKCDAKCKKNSCNHVTGECYGCVDGYRGRDCNSECDEGFYGEGCNKTCSEHCGGDLNSCHHVNGSCNQGCDPGYTGSLCIQECNVTTWGQNCSQNCNASCMNNSCSHETGECSSCVVGYWGRFCNHECNTTSYGEGCRQTCSANCVNQLCHHETGFCNSCNESRLGDYCEFGRQQGVSGGGATVSAVVAVLVILLVILAVVAGVFIWRNWKQKATEKRKDENDIHLSNWTFRFHTAQFEECEAENGEVTAASAPTNSVTDTIAVSVQELKTYIQQHSVDSHFLDQFLSVPMTSGSPQTCGVLPENVKKNRYKNIIP
;
A
#
# COMPACT_ATOMS: atom_id res chain seq x y z
N MET A 1 -33.86 29.09 -55.66
CA MET A 1 -33.30 29.74 -54.46
C MET A 1 -34.46 30.08 -53.55
N CYS A 2 -34.59 29.44 -52.38
CA CYS A 2 -35.45 29.97 -51.32
C CYS A 2 -34.64 31.07 -50.64
N VAL A 3 -34.93 32.32 -51.00
CA VAL A 3 -34.24 33.48 -50.47
C VAL A 3 -34.89 33.80 -49.13
N THR A 4 -34.13 33.71 -48.04
CA THR A 4 -34.47 34.46 -46.82
C THR A 4 -34.42 35.93 -47.20
N VAL A 5 -35.58 36.56 -47.34
CA VAL A 5 -35.66 38.02 -47.50
C VAL A 5 -35.31 38.61 -46.14
N VAL A 6 -34.05 38.93 -45.93
CA VAL A 6 -33.69 39.95 -44.94
C VAL A 6 -34.17 41.26 -45.56
N PRO A 7 -35.04 42.06 -44.91
CA PRO A 7 -35.38 43.36 -45.44
C PRO A 7 -34.11 44.23 -45.45
N GLU A 8 -33.51 44.43 -46.62
CA GLU A 8 -32.50 45.46 -46.81
C GLU A 8 -33.21 46.82 -46.73
N TYR A 9 -33.06 47.50 -45.59
CA TYR A 9 -33.40 48.91 -45.48
C TYR A 9 -32.36 49.71 -46.27
N VAL A 10 -32.69 50.06 -47.51
CA VAL A 10 -31.87 51.00 -48.29
C VAL A 10 -32.07 52.41 -47.72
N THR A 11 -31.16 52.85 -46.86
CA THR A 11 -31.07 54.26 -46.46
C THR A 11 -30.41 55.07 -47.57
N GLN A 12 -31.20 55.71 -48.43
CA GLN A 12 -30.67 56.76 -49.30
C GLN A 12 -30.71 58.11 -48.56
N ALA A 13 -29.52 58.64 -48.26
CA ALA A 13 -29.35 60.00 -47.78
C ALA A 13 -29.69 60.99 -48.92
N VAL A 14 -30.72 61.81 -48.72
CA VAL A 14 -30.94 63.02 -49.54
C VAL A 14 -30.92 64.22 -48.61
N ASN A 15 -29.85 65.01 -48.70
CA ASN A 15 -29.75 66.30 -48.03
C ASN A 15 -30.65 67.32 -48.73
N LYS A 16 -31.74 67.70 -48.05
CA LYS A 16 -32.26 69.06 -47.84
C LYS A 16 -33.78 69.01 -47.71
N GLY A 17 -34.26 69.39 -46.52
CA GLY A 17 -35.57 70.02 -46.30
C GLY A 17 -36.79 69.13 -46.51
N THR A 18 -37.58 68.99 -45.44
CA THR A 18 -39.01 68.64 -45.42
C THR A 18 -39.41 67.20 -45.83
N GLN A 19 -39.84 66.45 -44.80
CA GLN A 19 -40.77 65.30 -44.77
C GLN A 19 -40.84 64.40 -46.02
N LYS A 20 -40.33 63.16 -45.92
CA LYS A 20 -40.67 62.06 -46.83
C LYS A 20 -41.36 60.94 -46.08
N THR A 21 -42.67 60.84 -46.30
CA THR A 21 -43.46 59.62 -46.12
C THR A 21 -42.91 58.51 -47.01
N SER A 22 -42.58 57.35 -46.41
CA SER A 22 -42.18 56.15 -47.16
C SER A 22 -43.42 55.54 -47.79
N VAL A 23 -43.69 55.86 -49.06
CA VAL A 23 -44.72 55.19 -49.87
C VAL A 23 -44.12 53.88 -50.39
N ILE A 24 -44.71 52.75 -49.98
CA ILE A 24 -44.43 51.43 -50.57
C ILE A 24 -44.91 51.48 -52.03
N LYS A 25 -44.01 51.63 -52.99
CA LYS A 25 -44.32 51.44 -54.41
C LYS A 25 -43.75 50.09 -54.82
N ASN A 26 -44.65 49.19 -55.22
CA ASN A 26 -44.42 47.82 -55.68
C ASN A 26 -44.04 46.79 -54.60
N ALA A 27 -45.01 46.46 -53.74
CA ALA A 27 -45.13 45.07 -53.30
C ALA A 27 -45.78 44.29 -54.46
N GLN A 28 -44.97 43.74 -55.38
CA GLN A 28 -45.47 42.66 -56.23
C GLN A 28 -45.85 41.51 -55.29
N LYS A 29 -47.13 41.20 -55.24
CA LYS A 29 -47.66 40.02 -54.55
C LYS A 29 -47.11 38.79 -55.29
N VAL A 30 -45.93 38.34 -54.91
CA VAL A 30 -45.40 37.05 -55.34
C VAL A 30 -46.27 36.01 -54.65
N THR A 31 -47.08 35.29 -55.44
CA THR A 31 -47.83 34.15 -54.94
C THR A 31 -46.83 33.15 -54.39
N LEU A 32 -46.75 33.08 -53.06
CA LEU A 32 -45.94 32.12 -52.32
C LEU A 32 -46.41 30.72 -52.74
N GLY A 33 -45.62 30.06 -53.59
CA GLY A 33 -45.89 28.70 -54.00
C GLY A 33 -45.92 27.79 -52.78
N ASN A 34 -46.98 26.99 -52.66
CA ASN A 34 -47.28 26.05 -51.57
C ASN A 34 -46.24 24.92 -51.36
N LEU A 35 -45.02 25.04 -51.88
CA LEU A 35 -43.96 24.01 -51.82
C LEU A 35 -43.01 24.14 -50.62
N CYS A 36 -43.05 25.25 -49.88
CA CYS A 36 -42.26 25.43 -48.65
C CYS A 36 -43.09 25.31 -47.36
N SER A 37 -44.40 25.11 -47.51
CA SER A 37 -45.38 25.05 -46.39
C SER A 37 -45.67 23.62 -45.94
N GLN A 38 -45.27 22.62 -46.73
CA GLN A 38 -45.32 21.22 -46.31
C GLN A 38 -44.01 20.89 -45.60
N GLU A 39 -44.12 20.54 -44.32
CA GLU A 39 -43.06 19.86 -43.60
C GLU A 39 -42.75 18.55 -44.33
N CYS A 40 -41.46 18.33 -44.60
CA CYS A 40 -41.01 17.03 -45.07
C CYS A 40 -41.16 16.01 -43.96
N ASN A 41 -41.47 14.76 -44.32
CA ASN A 41 -41.44 13.67 -43.36
C ASN A 41 -40.06 13.60 -42.69
N ASP A 42 -40.05 13.14 -41.44
CA ASP A 42 -38.83 12.88 -40.68
C ASP A 42 -37.78 12.20 -41.58
N LYS A 43 -36.55 12.74 -41.56
CA LYS A 43 -35.37 12.26 -42.32
C LYS A 43 -35.22 12.73 -43.76
N THR A 44 -36.06 13.64 -44.25
CA THR A 44 -35.92 14.23 -45.59
C THR A 44 -35.95 15.76 -45.57
N TRP A 45 -35.32 16.39 -46.57
CA TRP A 45 -35.22 17.86 -46.68
C TRP A 45 -35.12 18.31 -48.15
N GLY A 46 -35.16 19.63 -48.35
CA GLY A 46 -35.00 20.27 -49.65
C GLY A 46 -36.29 20.31 -50.48
N GLN A 47 -36.18 20.75 -51.73
CA GLN A 47 -37.36 20.89 -52.61
C GLN A 47 -38.00 19.52 -52.86
N ASN A 48 -39.33 19.45 -52.65
CA ASN A 48 -40.12 18.22 -52.75
C ASN A 48 -39.61 17.06 -51.87
N CYS A 49 -38.89 17.34 -50.78
CA CYS A 49 -38.35 16.34 -49.85
C CYS A 49 -37.48 15.27 -50.54
N SER A 50 -36.77 15.69 -51.59
CA SER A 50 -35.98 14.80 -52.45
C SER A 50 -34.63 14.41 -51.83
N GLN A 51 -34.16 15.14 -50.82
CA GLN A 51 -32.89 14.88 -50.17
C GLN A 51 -33.10 14.17 -48.83
N LYS A 52 -32.17 13.29 -48.46
CA LYS A 52 -32.18 12.62 -47.16
C LYS A 52 -31.30 13.40 -46.19
N CYS A 53 -31.72 13.45 -44.92
CA CYS A 53 -30.83 13.91 -43.86
C CYS A 53 -29.60 12.99 -43.78
N ASP A 54 -28.45 13.55 -43.41
CA ASP A 54 -27.23 12.75 -43.22
C ASP A 54 -27.44 11.70 -42.12
N ALA A 55 -26.83 10.53 -42.29
CA ALA A 55 -26.90 9.45 -41.31
C ALA A 55 -26.17 9.78 -40.00
N LYS A 56 -25.28 10.77 -40.03
CA LYS A 56 -24.56 11.32 -38.87
C LYS A 56 -25.40 12.36 -38.13
N CYS A 57 -26.54 12.80 -38.66
CA CYS A 57 -27.51 13.56 -37.88
C CYS A 57 -28.14 12.66 -36.81
N LYS A 58 -28.34 13.17 -35.61
CA LYS A 58 -29.02 12.45 -34.53
C LYS A 58 -30.44 12.05 -34.97
N LYS A 59 -30.76 10.75 -34.87
CA LYS A 59 -32.02 10.14 -35.36
C LYS A 59 -32.28 10.35 -36.87
N ASN A 60 -31.24 10.67 -37.65
CA ASN A 60 -31.34 11.10 -39.04
C ASN A 60 -32.25 12.34 -39.19
N SER A 61 -32.24 13.26 -38.22
CA SER A 61 -33.13 14.42 -38.20
C SER A 61 -32.39 15.71 -38.57
N CYS A 62 -32.94 16.46 -39.52
CA CYS A 62 -32.38 17.71 -40.01
C CYS A 62 -33.48 18.71 -40.38
N ASN A 63 -33.09 19.97 -40.55
CA ASN A 63 -33.97 21.04 -40.96
C ASN A 63 -34.53 20.76 -42.36
N HIS A 64 -35.86 20.70 -42.49
CA HIS A 64 -36.53 20.34 -43.74
C HIS A 64 -36.24 21.29 -44.91
N VAL A 65 -35.79 22.52 -44.64
CA VAL A 65 -35.42 23.51 -45.66
C VAL A 65 -33.91 23.49 -45.95
N THR A 66 -33.07 23.58 -44.91
CA THR A 66 -31.62 23.80 -45.05
C THR A 66 -30.80 22.52 -45.07
N GLY A 67 -31.32 21.40 -44.53
CA GLY A 67 -30.57 20.16 -44.36
C GLY A 67 -29.67 20.13 -43.13
N GLU A 68 -29.59 21.22 -42.37
CA GLU A 68 -28.75 21.30 -41.17
C GLU A 68 -29.27 20.35 -40.08
N CYS A 69 -28.38 19.55 -39.51
CA CYS A 69 -28.74 18.59 -38.47
C CYS A 69 -29.12 19.31 -37.17
N TYR A 70 -30.14 18.81 -36.47
CA TYR A 70 -30.48 19.31 -35.12
C TYR A 70 -29.52 18.85 -34.01
N GLY A 71 -28.57 18.01 -34.36
CA GLY A 71 -27.53 17.46 -33.50
C GLY A 71 -26.81 16.34 -34.23
N CYS A 72 -25.59 16.04 -33.83
CA CYS A 72 -24.78 14.98 -34.42
C CYS A 72 -24.81 13.71 -33.57
N VAL A 73 -24.55 12.58 -34.21
CA VAL A 73 -24.15 11.36 -33.51
C VAL A 73 -22.75 11.53 -32.93
N ASP A 74 -22.41 10.69 -31.95
CA ASP A 74 -21.12 10.71 -31.26
C ASP A 74 -19.94 10.70 -32.25
N GLY A 75 -18.94 11.54 -31.98
CA GLY A 75 -17.75 11.65 -32.80
C GLY A 75 -17.85 12.56 -34.02
N TYR A 76 -18.99 13.24 -34.22
CA TYR A 76 -19.17 14.19 -35.32
C TYR A 76 -19.63 15.57 -34.82
N ARG A 77 -19.27 16.61 -35.57
CA ARG A 77 -19.57 18.01 -35.29
C ARG A 77 -19.86 18.80 -36.57
N GLY A 78 -20.27 20.05 -36.38
CA GLY A 78 -20.63 20.98 -37.44
C GLY A 78 -22.13 20.97 -37.76
N ARG A 79 -22.58 21.93 -38.57
CA ARG A 79 -24.01 22.13 -38.87
C ARG A 79 -24.63 20.94 -39.60
N ASP A 80 -23.85 20.25 -40.43
CA ASP A 80 -24.31 19.08 -41.20
C ASP A 80 -23.67 17.77 -40.71
N CYS A 81 -23.01 17.78 -39.54
CA CYS A 81 -22.32 16.61 -38.97
C CYS A 81 -21.28 15.95 -39.88
N ASN A 82 -20.69 16.72 -40.79
CA ASN A 82 -19.71 16.23 -41.77
C ASN A 82 -18.26 16.23 -41.29
N SER A 83 -17.98 16.87 -40.15
CA SER A 83 -16.65 16.89 -39.54
C SER A 83 -16.59 15.92 -38.38
N GLU A 84 -15.50 15.16 -38.28
CA GLU A 84 -15.20 14.40 -37.07
C GLU A 84 -14.81 15.36 -35.93
N CYS A 85 -14.78 14.84 -34.70
CA CYS A 85 -14.19 15.58 -33.60
C CYS A 85 -12.73 15.94 -33.90
N ASP A 86 -12.32 17.11 -33.41
CA ASP A 86 -10.94 17.55 -33.54
C ASP A 86 -10.01 16.60 -32.75
N GLU A 87 -8.74 16.52 -33.16
CA GLU A 87 -7.75 15.69 -32.47
C GLU A 87 -7.71 16.02 -30.97
N GLY A 88 -7.69 14.96 -30.15
CA GLY A 88 -7.77 15.08 -28.70
C GLY A 88 -9.21 15.13 -28.14
N PHE A 89 -10.25 15.11 -28.97
CA PHE A 89 -11.66 15.12 -28.53
C PHE A 89 -12.48 13.96 -29.08
N TYR A 90 -13.49 13.51 -28.32
CA TYR A 90 -14.38 12.43 -28.72
C TYR A 90 -15.80 12.53 -28.11
N GLY A 91 -16.69 11.65 -28.57
CA GLY A 91 -18.02 11.43 -28.01
C GLY A 91 -19.08 12.43 -28.47
N GLU A 92 -20.22 12.47 -27.76
CA GLU A 92 -21.32 13.38 -28.07
C GLU A 92 -20.88 14.84 -28.01
N GLY A 93 -21.06 15.56 -29.11
CA GLY A 93 -20.69 16.97 -29.22
C GLY A 93 -19.19 17.26 -29.12
N CYS A 94 -18.33 16.23 -29.17
CA CYS A 94 -16.88 16.37 -29.02
C CYS A 94 -16.45 17.00 -27.68
N ASN A 95 -17.21 16.73 -26.61
CA ASN A 95 -16.98 17.33 -25.30
C ASN A 95 -16.07 16.51 -24.36
N LYS A 96 -15.66 15.30 -24.77
CA LYS A 96 -14.74 14.47 -23.98
C LYS A 96 -13.34 14.59 -24.54
N THR A 97 -12.34 14.64 -23.67
CA THR A 97 -10.93 14.72 -24.06
C THR A 97 -10.31 13.32 -24.04
N CYS A 98 -9.50 13.01 -25.05
CA CYS A 98 -8.68 11.80 -25.09
C CYS A 98 -7.74 11.72 -23.87
N SER A 99 -7.38 10.51 -23.45
CA SER A 99 -6.37 10.33 -22.40
C SER A 99 -5.03 10.88 -22.85
N GLU A 100 -4.29 11.51 -21.93
CA GLU A 100 -2.92 11.95 -22.19
C GLU A 100 -1.92 10.80 -22.34
N HIS A 101 -2.35 9.57 -22.00
CA HIS A 101 -1.56 8.35 -22.15
C HIS A 101 -1.98 7.53 -23.38
N CYS A 102 -2.81 8.09 -24.26
CA CYS A 102 -2.99 7.50 -25.59
C CYS A 102 -1.67 7.66 -26.37
N GLY A 103 -1.07 6.53 -26.76
CA GLY A 103 0.18 6.57 -27.53
C GLY A 103 0.00 7.22 -28.91
N GLY A 104 1.12 7.68 -29.48
CA GLY A 104 1.18 8.36 -30.78
C GLY A 104 1.29 9.88 -30.67
N ASP A 105 1.06 10.59 -31.78
CA ASP A 105 1.13 12.05 -31.80
C ASP A 105 -0.16 12.67 -31.24
N LEU A 106 -0.02 13.76 -30.47
CA LEU A 106 -1.10 14.64 -30.00
C LEU A 106 -2.20 13.97 -29.16
N ASN A 107 -1.91 12.86 -28.46
CA ASN A 107 -2.87 12.14 -27.62
C ASN A 107 -4.16 11.76 -28.39
N SER A 108 -4.00 11.41 -29.67
CA SER A 108 -5.13 11.14 -30.56
C SER A 108 -5.85 9.85 -30.18
N CYS A 109 -7.17 9.92 -30.09
CA CYS A 109 -8.03 8.78 -29.80
C CYS A 109 -9.20 8.72 -30.79
N HIS A 110 -9.88 7.60 -30.84
CA HIS A 110 -10.99 7.38 -31.75
C HIS A 110 -12.14 8.36 -31.45
N HIS A 111 -12.45 9.24 -32.40
CA HIS A 111 -13.40 10.35 -32.26
C HIS A 111 -14.80 9.95 -31.73
N VAL A 112 -15.27 8.72 -31.98
CA VAL A 112 -16.56 8.25 -31.44
C VAL A 112 -16.47 7.81 -29.96
N ASN A 113 -15.61 6.84 -29.63
CA ASN A 113 -15.64 6.12 -28.35
C ASN A 113 -14.44 6.44 -27.42
N GLY A 114 -13.47 7.22 -27.90
CA GLY A 114 -12.29 7.61 -27.15
C GLY A 114 -11.16 6.58 -27.09
N SER A 115 -11.26 5.46 -27.83
CA SER A 115 -10.25 4.41 -27.73
C SER A 115 -8.92 4.81 -28.35
N CYS A 116 -7.81 4.53 -27.67
CA CYS A 116 -6.47 4.82 -28.17
C CYS A 116 -6.05 3.73 -29.17
N ASN A 117 -6.09 4.06 -30.46
CA ASN A 117 -5.85 3.08 -31.53
C ASN A 117 -4.38 2.63 -31.64
N GLN A 118 -3.44 3.45 -31.14
CA GLN A 118 -2.01 3.15 -31.12
C GLN A 118 -1.57 2.46 -29.81
N GLY A 119 -2.53 2.09 -28.96
CA GLY A 119 -2.28 1.60 -27.61
C GLY A 119 -1.96 2.73 -26.63
N CYS A 120 -1.45 2.33 -25.47
CA CYS A 120 -1.15 3.20 -24.34
C CYS A 120 0.34 3.45 -24.20
N ASP A 121 0.68 4.57 -23.58
CA ASP A 121 2.04 4.85 -23.11
C ASP A 121 2.48 3.85 -22.04
N PRO A 122 3.81 3.74 -21.79
CA PRO A 122 4.33 2.90 -20.72
C PRO A 122 3.68 3.22 -19.37
N GLY A 123 3.24 2.17 -18.65
CA GLY A 123 2.58 2.34 -17.36
C GLY A 123 1.06 2.35 -17.40
N TYR A 124 0.46 2.40 -18.60
CA TYR A 124 -1.00 2.48 -18.76
C TYR A 124 -1.56 1.37 -19.66
N THR A 125 -2.84 1.06 -19.46
CA THR A 125 -3.58 0.04 -20.19
C THR A 125 -5.08 0.36 -20.26
N GLY A 126 -5.83 -0.55 -20.89
CA GLY A 126 -7.25 -0.40 -21.19
C GLY A 126 -7.49 0.39 -22.49
N SER A 127 -8.71 0.30 -23.03
CA SER A 127 -9.03 0.90 -24.33
C SER A 127 -8.87 2.43 -24.35
N LEU A 128 -9.02 3.08 -23.20
CA LEU A 128 -8.89 4.54 -23.04
C LEU A 128 -7.54 4.96 -22.43
N CYS A 129 -6.65 4.02 -22.10
CA CYS A 129 -5.36 4.32 -21.45
C CYS A 129 -5.49 5.20 -20.19
N ILE A 130 -6.48 4.89 -19.36
CA ILE A 130 -6.71 5.57 -18.07
C ILE A 130 -6.40 4.67 -16.87
N GLN A 131 -6.10 3.39 -17.12
CA GLN A 131 -5.81 2.42 -16.08
C GLN A 131 -4.30 2.25 -15.98
N GLU A 132 -3.74 2.43 -14.80
CA GLU A 132 -2.34 2.11 -14.54
C GLU A 132 -2.09 0.59 -14.61
N CYS A 133 -0.85 0.20 -14.90
CA CYS A 133 -0.48 -1.21 -14.84
C CYS A 133 -0.66 -1.78 -13.43
N ASN A 134 -0.97 -3.07 -13.39
CA ASN A 134 -0.92 -3.81 -12.13
C ASN A 134 0.53 -3.82 -11.61
N VAL A 135 0.72 -3.90 -10.29
CA VAL A 135 2.04 -3.98 -9.61
C VAL A 135 2.94 -5.12 -10.10
N THR A 136 2.40 -6.07 -10.87
CA THR A 136 3.11 -7.20 -11.47
C THR A 136 3.49 -7.00 -12.94
N THR A 137 3.09 -5.89 -13.56
CA THR A 137 3.23 -5.62 -14.99
C THR A 137 3.74 -4.20 -15.25
N TRP A 138 4.41 -4.00 -16.38
CA TRP A 138 4.97 -2.69 -16.74
C TRP A 138 5.09 -2.49 -18.25
N GLY A 139 5.52 -1.29 -18.64
CA GLY A 139 5.82 -0.93 -20.02
C GLY A 139 4.58 -0.62 -20.84
N GLN A 140 4.76 -0.55 -22.16
CA GLN A 140 3.69 -0.16 -23.09
C GLN A 140 2.52 -1.17 -23.02
N ASN A 141 1.30 -0.67 -22.84
CA ASN A 141 0.09 -1.48 -22.65
C ASN A 141 0.18 -2.49 -21.48
N CYS A 142 1.12 -2.31 -20.54
CA CYS A 142 1.41 -3.27 -19.47
C CYS A 142 1.75 -4.68 -19.98
N SER A 143 2.45 -4.76 -21.12
CA SER A 143 2.76 -6.01 -21.82
C SER A 143 3.96 -6.76 -21.25
N GLN A 144 4.72 -6.17 -20.33
CA GLN A 144 5.88 -6.79 -19.68
C GLN A 144 5.53 -7.20 -18.25
N ASN A 145 6.18 -8.26 -17.75
CA ASN A 145 6.03 -8.68 -16.36
C ASN A 145 7.19 -8.16 -15.51
N CYS A 146 6.87 -7.76 -14.28
CA CYS A 146 7.85 -7.44 -13.26
C CYS A 146 8.57 -8.72 -12.81
N ASN A 147 9.85 -8.58 -12.43
CA ASN A 147 10.60 -9.71 -11.89
C ASN A 147 10.08 -10.05 -10.47
N ALA A 148 9.93 -11.34 -10.17
CA ALA A 148 9.51 -11.80 -8.85
C ALA A 148 10.53 -11.47 -7.75
N SER A 149 11.80 -11.27 -8.11
CA SER A 149 12.87 -10.88 -7.19
C SER A 149 12.86 -9.40 -6.81
N CYS A 150 11.87 -8.63 -7.26
CA CYS A 150 11.67 -7.25 -6.84
C CYS A 150 10.97 -7.19 -5.48
N MET A 151 11.61 -6.56 -4.51
CA MET A 151 11.13 -6.56 -3.13
C MET A 151 9.86 -5.74 -2.99
N ASN A 152 8.85 -6.25 -2.25
CA ASN A 152 7.59 -5.57 -1.94
C ASN A 152 6.86 -4.97 -3.16
N ASN A 153 6.90 -5.66 -4.32
CA ASN A 153 6.33 -5.15 -5.58
C ASN A 153 6.87 -3.77 -5.98
N SER A 154 8.15 -3.50 -5.71
CA SER A 154 8.83 -2.22 -6.01
C SER A 154 9.08 -1.92 -7.49
N CYS A 155 8.53 -2.74 -8.38
CA CYS A 155 8.67 -2.59 -9.82
C CYS A 155 7.90 -1.36 -10.31
N SER A 156 8.58 -0.45 -11.00
CA SER A 156 7.95 0.69 -11.66
C SER A 156 7.04 0.22 -12.78
N HIS A 157 5.78 0.67 -12.79
CA HIS A 157 4.85 0.37 -13.87
C HIS A 157 5.30 0.94 -15.24
N GLU A 158 6.07 2.02 -15.25
CA GLU A 158 6.54 2.66 -16.50
C GLU A 158 7.78 1.97 -17.04
N THR A 159 8.81 1.81 -16.19
CA THR A 159 10.15 1.43 -16.62
C THR A 159 10.50 -0.02 -16.32
N GLY A 160 9.74 -0.69 -15.45
CA GLY A 160 10.05 -2.04 -14.95
C GLY A 160 11.20 -2.09 -13.95
N GLU A 161 11.87 -0.96 -13.67
CA GLU A 161 12.97 -0.92 -12.72
C GLU A 161 12.45 -1.13 -11.30
N CYS A 162 13.20 -1.88 -10.51
CA CYS A 162 12.85 -2.20 -9.12
C CYS A 162 13.67 -1.34 -8.17
N SER A 163 13.01 -0.72 -7.19
CA SER A 163 13.72 0.14 -6.23
C SER A 163 14.66 -0.66 -5.31
N SER A 164 14.33 -1.92 -5.03
CA SER A 164 15.18 -2.86 -4.31
C SER A 164 14.92 -4.31 -4.71
N CYS A 165 15.98 -5.13 -4.60
CA CYS A 165 15.92 -6.56 -4.87
C CYS A 165 15.84 -7.34 -3.57
N VAL A 166 15.19 -8.51 -3.62
CA VAL A 166 15.32 -9.51 -2.55
C VAL A 166 16.78 -9.96 -2.43
N VAL A 167 17.16 -10.43 -1.25
CA VAL A 167 18.51 -10.94 -0.99
C VAL A 167 18.89 -12.03 -1.99
N GLY A 168 20.15 -12.05 -2.41
CA GLY A 168 20.62 -13.01 -3.41
C GLY A 168 20.39 -12.59 -4.86
N TYR A 169 19.80 -11.42 -5.11
CA TYR A 169 19.61 -10.84 -6.44
C TYR A 169 20.11 -9.39 -6.52
N TRP A 170 20.43 -8.95 -7.74
CA TRP A 170 20.90 -7.61 -8.03
C TRP A 170 20.56 -7.17 -9.46
N GLY A 171 20.91 -5.92 -9.79
CA GLY A 171 20.60 -5.28 -11.06
C GLY A 171 19.33 -4.43 -10.99
N ARG A 172 19.12 -3.57 -12.00
CA ARG A 172 17.97 -2.64 -12.01
C ARG A 172 16.61 -3.34 -12.09
N PHE A 173 16.59 -4.55 -12.65
CA PHE A 173 15.39 -5.38 -12.79
C PHE A 173 15.41 -6.61 -11.88
N CYS A 174 16.35 -6.68 -10.93
CA CYS A 174 16.56 -7.82 -10.04
C CYS A 174 16.66 -9.18 -10.76
N ASN A 175 17.15 -9.17 -12.00
CA ASN A 175 17.22 -10.31 -12.90
C ASN A 175 18.58 -11.02 -12.87
N HIS A 176 19.50 -10.56 -12.03
CA HIS A 176 20.79 -11.21 -11.83
C HIS A 176 20.83 -11.84 -10.45
N GLU A 177 21.00 -13.14 -10.39
CA GLU A 177 21.35 -13.85 -9.16
C GLU A 177 22.79 -13.49 -8.74
N CYS A 178 23.10 -13.52 -7.44
CA CYS A 178 24.48 -13.38 -7.02
C CYS A 178 25.34 -14.48 -7.61
N ASN A 179 26.57 -14.13 -7.94
CA ASN A 179 27.53 -15.13 -8.38
C ASN A 179 27.81 -16.11 -7.24
N THR A 180 28.27 -17.32 -7.54
CA THR A 180 28.45 -18.37 -6.52
C THR A 180 29.48 -18.03 -5.43
N THR A 181 30.23 -16.94 -5.59
CA THR A 181 31.22 -16.42 -4.63
C THR A 181 30.75 -15.18 -3.86
N SER A 182 29.51 -14.72 -4.08
CA SER A 182 28.91 -13.58 -3.38
C SER A 182 27.47 -13.85 -2.95
N TYR A 183 26.99 -13.10 -1.96
CA TYR A 183 25.66 -13.31 -1.40
C TYR A 183 25.08 -12.04 -0.77
N GLY A 184 23.83 -12.14 -0.31
CA GLY A 184 23.14 -11.11 0.46
C GLY A 184 22.55 -9.99 -0.40
N GLU A 185 22.24 -8.85 0.23
CA GLU A 185 21.64 -7.69 -0.44
C GLU A 185 22.56 -7.10 -1.51
N GLY A 186 22.06 -7.03 -2.76
CA GLY A 186 22.81 -6.50 -3.90
C GLY A 186 24.14 -7.23 -4.15
N CYS A 187 24.28 -8.46 -3.65
CA CYS A 187 25.47 -9.31 -3.79
C CYS A 187 26.77 -8.66 -3.29
N ARG A 188 26.67 -7.81 -2.27
CA ARG A 188 27.80 -7.05 -1.72
C ARG A 188 28.67 -7.87 -0.76
N GLN A 189 28.16 -9.00 -0.26
CA GLN A 189 28.90 -9.87 0.66
C GLN A 189 29.65 -10.95 -0.14
N THR A 190 30.84 -11.33 0.33
CA THR A 190 31.67 -12.36 -0.33
C THR A 190 31.65 -13.63 0.50
N CYS A 191 31.56 -14.79 -0.15
CA CYS A 191 31.63 -16.07 0.54
C CYS A 191 32.93 -16.22 1.33
N SER A 192 32.84 -16.90 2.48
CA SER A 192 33.99 -17.22 3.33
C SER A 192 35.09 -17.91 2.51
N ALA A 193 36.34 -17.45 2.66
CA ALA A 193 37.50 -18.09 2.02
C ALA A 193 37.72 -19.54 2.51
N ASN A 194 37.05 -19.93 3.60
CA ASN A 194 37.09 -21.28 4.14
C ASN A 194 36.02 -22.20 3.54
N CYS A 195 35.09 -21.70 2.72
CA CYS A 195 34.23 -22.54 1.90
C CYS A 195 35.07 -23.27 0.84
N VAL A 196 34.70 -24.50 0.50
CA VAL A 196 35.29 -25.22 -0.64
C VAL A 196 35.03 -24.44 -1.93
N ASN A 197 36.09 -24.16 -2.71
CA ASN A 197 36.05 -23.33 -3.92
C ASN A 197 35.42 -21.94 -3.72
N GLN A 198 35.35 -21.46 -2.47
CA GLN A 198 34.70 -20.21 -2.12
C GLN A 198 33.22 -20.13 -2.56
N LEU A 199 32.55 -21.28 -2.62
CA LEU A 199 31.15 -21.40 -3.02
C LEU A 199 30.22 -21.30 -1.81
N CYS A 200 29.22 -20.43 -1.88
CA CYS A 200 28.18 -20.32 -0.86
C CYS A 200 26.79 -20.04 -1.46
N HIS A 201 25.75 -20.23 -0.65
CA HIS A 201 24.38 -19.93 -1.02
C HIS A 201 24.20 -18.43 -1.24
N HIS A 202 23.62 -18.04 -2.38
CA HIS A 202 23.52 -16.64 -2.82
C HIS A 202 22.67 -15.76 -1.88
N GLU A 203 21.72 -16.32 -1.13
CA GLU A 203 20.90 -15.54 -0.20
C GLU A 203 21.53 -15.42 1.20
N THR A 204 22.01 -16.53 1.75
CA THR A 204 22.38 -16.65 3.17
C THR A 204 23.89 -16.59 3.40
N GLY A 205 24.70 -16.91 2.40
CA GLY A 205 26.15 -17.02 2.54
C GLY A 205 26.63 -18.34 3.13
N PHE A 206 25.74 -19.31 3.35
CA PHE A 206 26.11 -20.61 3.88
C PHE A 206 26.98 -21.37 2.89
N CYS A 207 28.11 -21.88 3.36
CA CYS A 207 29.01 -22.71 2.57
C CYS A 207 28.37 -24.08 2.34
N ASN A 208 28.37 -24.55 1.09
CA ASN A 208 27.93 -25.92 0.78
C ASN A 208 28.84 -26.97 1.44
N SER A 209 30.12 -26.66 1.63
CA SER A 209 31.12 -27.50 2.30
C SER A 209 32.30 -26.67 2.79
N CYS A 210 32.97 -27.13 3.85
CA CYS A 210 34.14 -26.46 4.44
C CYS A 210 35.47 -27.11 4.03
N ASN A 211 36.50 -26.29 3.87
CA ASN A 211 37.88 -26.76 3.74
C ASN A 211 38.32 -27.54 5.00
N GLU A 212 39.35 -28.37 4.87
CA GLU A 212 39.79 -29.26 5.94
C GLU A 212 39.98 -28.51 7.27
N SER A 213 39.52 -29.14 8.36
CA SER A 213 39.60 -28.62 9.74
C SER A 213 38.75 -27.38 10.03
N ARG A 214 37.79 -27.03 9.17
CA ARG A 214 36.78 -25.99 9.41
C ARG A 214 35.38 -26.59 9.63
N LEU A 215 34.56 -25.91 10.44
CA LEU A 215 33.19 -26.31 10.77
C LEU A 215 32.29 -25.06 10.88
N GLY A 216 30.97 -25.27 10.83
CA GLY A 216 29.94 -24.23 10.90
C GLY A 216 29.41 -23.83 9.53
N ASP A 217 28.26 -23.17 9.49
CA ASP A 217 27.57 -22.84 8.23
C ASP A 217 28.36 -21.85 7.36
N TYR A 218 29.24 -21.04 7.95
CA TYR A 218 30.17 -20.14 7.25
C TYR A 218 31.65 -20.59 7.33
N CYS A 219 31.91 -21.82 7.80
CA CYS A 219 33.25 -22.40 7.97
C CYS A 219 34.22 -21.55 8.81
N GLU A 220 33.69 -20.91 9.85
CA GLU A 220 34.42 -19.98 10.72
C GLU A 220 35.18 -20.70 11.85
N PHE A 221 34.68 -21.84 12.32
CA PHE A 221 35.26 -22.54 13.45
C PHE A 221 36.40 -23.47 13.00
N GLY A 222 37.60 -23.26 13.55
CA GLY A 222 38.67 -24.25 13.46
C GLY A 222 38.40 -25.41 14.41
N ARG A 223 38.73 -26.63 14.01
CA ARG A 223 38.66 -27.81 14.88
C ARG A 223 39.64 -27.60 16.05
N GLN A 224 39.13 -27.13 17.18
CA GLN A 224 39.88 -27.18 18.44
C GLN A 224 40.11 -28.68 18.69
N GLN A 225 41.38 -29.11 18.68
CA GLN A 225 41.72 -30.36 19.33
C GLN A 225 41.16 -30.23 20.73
N GLY A 226 40.15 -31.04 21.06
CA GLY A 226 39.65 -31.10 22.42
C GLY A 226 40.88 -31.24 23.31
N VAL A 227 41.15 -30.21 24.11
CA VAL A 227 42.26 -30.22 25.05
C VAL A 227 42.07 -31.49 25.83
N SER A 228 42.95 -32.46 25.58
CA SER A 228 43.03 -33.67 26.36
C SER A 228 43.23 -33.19 27.79
N GLY A 229 42.18 -33.29 28.60
CA GLY A 229 42.24 -33.12 30.04
C GLY A 229 43.05 -34.28 30.63
N GLY A 230 44.35 -34.30 30.34
CA GLY A 230 45.35 -35.21 30.88
C GLY A 230 46.28 -34.38 31.74
N GLY A 231 45.81 -33.93 32.90
CA GLY A 231 46.59 -33.07 33.77
C GLY A 231 45.99 -32.93 35.16
N ALA A 232 46.45 -33.81 36.06
CA ALA A 232 46.32 -33.78 37.52
C ALA A 232 44.99 -34.26 38.15
N THR A 233 44.99 -35.48 38.68
CA THR A 233 44.13 -35.83 39.83
C THR A 233 44.95 -36.46 40.95
N VAL A 234 45.67 -35.63 41.71
CA VAL A 234 46.01 -35.87 43.12
C VAL A 234 44.82 -35.40 43.99
N SER A 235 43.61 -35.84 43.66
CA SER A 235 42.37 -35.22 44.19
C SER A 235 41.32 -36.19 44.69
N ALA A 236 41.68 -37.46 44.94
CA ALA A 236 40.81 -38.35 45.73
C ALA A 236 41.03 -38.17 47.26
N VAL A 237 42.28 -37.95 47.69
CA VAL A 237 42.62 -37.89 49.13
C VAL A 237 42.12 -36.59 49.77
N VAL A 238 42.24 -35.46 49.06
CA VAL A 238 41.82 -34.15 49.58
C VAL A 238 40.30 -34.07 49.72
N ALA A 239 39.54 -34.63 48.76
CA ALA A 239 38.08 -34.66 48.84
C ALA A 239 37.59 -35.51 50.04
N VAL A 240 38.20 -36.66 50.28
CA VAL A 240 37.85 -37.52 51.43
C VAL A 240 38.21 -36.83 52.76
N LEU A 241 39.35 -36.15 52.84
CA LEU A 241 39.74 -35.39 54.03
C LEU A 241 38.78 -34.22 54.31
N VAL A 242 38.35 -33.48 53.30
CA VAL A 242 37.38 -32.39 53.46
C VAL A 242 36.02 -32.94 53.91
N ILE A 243 35.55 -34.04 53.34
CA ILE A 243 34.29 -34.68 53.75
C ILE A 243 34.36 -35.16 55.20
N LEU A 244 35.48 -35.77 55.61
CA LEU A 244 35.68 -36.20 57.01
C LEU A 244 35.70 -35.02 57.98
N LEU A 245 36.34 -33.90 57.62
CA LEU A 245 36.36 -32.70 58.44
C LEU A 245 34.96 -32.08 58.59
N VAL A 246 34.16 -32.06 57.52
CA VAL A 246 32.78 -31.56 57.56
C VAL A 246 31.91 -32.47 58.45
N ILE A 247 32.05 -33.80 58.33
CA ILE A 247 31.31 -34.75 59.18
C ILE A 247 31.67 -34.54 60.67
N LEU A 248 32.96 -34.39 60.99
CA LEU A 248 33.40 -34.14 62.37
C LEU A 248 32.85 -32.82 62.92
N ALA A 249 32.83 -31.75 62.11
CA ALA A 249 32.28 -30.46 62.50
C ALA A 249 30.76 -30.55 62.78
N VAL A 250 30.01 -31.29 61.96
CA VAL A 250 28.56 -31.50 62.16
C VAL A 250 28.30 -32.31 63.43
N VAL A 251 29.07 -33.39 63.68
CA VAL A 251 28.92 -34.20 64.90
C VAL A 251 29.23 -33.38 66.16
N ALA A 252 30.29 -32.57 66.13
CA ALA A 252 30.62 -31.64 67.22
C ALA A 252 29.51 -30.60 67.44
N GLY A 253 28.97 -30.03 66.35
CA GLY A 253 27.84 -29.10 66.40
C GLY A 253 26.58 -29.71 67.03
N VAL A 254 26.24 -30.96 66.67
CA VAL A 254 25.11 -31.69 67.27
C VAL A 254 25.36 -32.00 68.75
N PHE A 255 26.58 -32.35 69.14
CA PHE A 255 26.92 -32.61 70.54
C PHE A 255 26.84 -31.35 71.41
N ILE A 256 27.36 -30.23 70.89
CA ILE A 256 27.24 -28.91 71.52
C ILE A 256 25.75 -28.51 71.63
N TRP A 257 24.97 -28.71 70.56
CA TRP A 257 23.53 -28.41 70.56
C TRP A 257 22.76 -29.27 71.57
N ARG A 258 23.07 -30.57 71.70
CA ARG A 258 22.44 -31.45 72.71
C ARG A 258 22.78 -31.00 74.13
N ASN A 259 24.03 -30.59 74.39
CA ASN A 259 24.44 -30.04 75.69
C ASN A 259 23.80 -28.67 75.99
N TRP A 260 23.57 -27.83 74.96
CA TRP A 260 22.88 -26.55 75.12
C TRP A 260 21.38 -26.74 75.36
N LYS A 261 20.74 -27.66 74.63
CA LYS A 261 19.31 -27.97 74.77
C LYS A 261 18.96 -28.51 76.16
N GLN A 262 19.85 -29.28 76.78
CA GLN A 262 19.65 -29.74 78.17
C GLN A 262 19.80 -28.64 79.23
N LYS A 263 20.53 -27.54 78.93
CA LYS A 263 20.66 -26.39 79.84
C LYS A 263 19.55 -25.34 79.68
N ALA A 264 18.75 -25.40 78.61
CA ALA A 264 17.70 -24.43 78.32
C ALA A 264 16.32 -24.77 78.92
N THR A 265 16.14 -25.93 79.56
CA THR A 265 14.85 -26.40 80.10
C THR A 265 14.61 -26.15 81.59
N GLU A 266 15.33 -25.22 82.24
CA GLU A 266 15.14 -24.91 83.67
C GLU A 266 14.98 -23.41 84.01
N LYS A 267 14.70 -22.56 83.01
CA LYS A 267 14.30 -21.15 83.27
C LYS A 267 13.26 -20.65 82.26
N ARG A 268 11.98 -20.84 82.59
CA ARG A 268 10.88 -19.86 82.43
C ARG A 268 9.56 -20.52 82.85
N LYS A 269 9.34 -20.50 84.17
CA LYS A 269 8.02 -20.42 84.79
C LYS A 269 7.87 -18.94 85.18
N ASP A 270 6.67 -18.40 85.03
CA ASP A 270 6.28 -16.99 85.17
C ASP A 270 6.45 -16.15 83.89
N GLU A 271 5.39 -16.06 83.10
CA GLU A 271 4.47 -14.91 83.09
C GLU A 271 3.45 -15.10 81.96
N ASN A 272 2.22 -15.48 82.34
CA ASN A 272 1.04 -15.41 81.48
C ASN A 272 0.48 -13.99 81.59
N ASP A 273 0.13 -13.36 80.46
CA ASP A 273 -1.24 -12.90 80.28
C ASP A 273 -1.55 -12.45 78.82
N ILE A 274 -2.62 -13.07 78.28
CA ILE A 274 -3.79 -12.48 77.60
C ILE A 274 -3.56 -11.98 76.15
N HIS A 275 -3.89 -12.82 75.14
CA HIS A 275 -5.15 -12.84 74.33
C HIS A 275 -5.16 -11.80 73.18
N LEU A 276 -5.67 -12.00 71.96
CA LEU A 276 -6.27 -13.08 71.17
C LEU A 276 -6.41 -12.42 69.76
N SER A 277 -6.11 -13.04 68.62
CA SER A 277 -7.08 -13.88 67.91
C SER A 277 -6.56 -14.28 66.52
N ASN A 278 -6.85 -15.54 66.17
CA ASN A 278 -7.35 -16.10 64.92
C ASN A 278 -6.77 -15.65 63.55
N TRP A 279 -6.48 -16.53 62.58
CA TRP A 279 -6.67 -17.98 62.39
C TRP A 279 -5.79 -18.39 61.19
N THR A 280 -5.08 -19.51 61.33
CA THR A 280 -4.91 -20.62 60.36
C THR A 280 -4.36 -20.43 58.93
N PHE A 281 -3.49 -21.40 58.61
CA PHE A 281 -3.45 -22.25 57.40
C PHE A 281 -2.39 -21.99 56.30
N ARG A 282 -1.36 -22.87 56.36
CA ARG A 282 -0.82 -23.76 55.31
C ARG A 282 -0.19 -23.25 53.99
N PHE A 283 1.07 -23.69 53.85
CA PHE A 283 1.73 -24.38 52.72
C PHE A 283 2.19 -23.64 51.44
N HIS A 284 3.52 -23.64 51.30
CA HIS A 284 4.36 -24.01 50.14
C HIS A 284 4.27 -23.30 48.77
N THR A 285 5.40 -22.64 48.47
CA THR A 285 6.18 -22.60 47.21
C THR A 285 5.55 -22.03 45.93
N ALA A 286 6.16 -20.94 45.42
CA ALA A 286 6.71 -20.86 44.07
C ALA A 286 7.68 -19.65 43.99
N GLN A 287 8.85 -19.87 43.39
CA GLN A 287 9.80 -18.81 43.00
C GLN A 287 9.15 -17.90 41.95
N PHE A 288 9.27 -16.59 42.15
CA PHE A 288 9.03 -15.58 41.13
C PHE A 288 10.36 -15.28 40.43
N GLU A 289 10.38 -15.37 39.11
CA GLU A 289 11.45 -14.86 38.25
C GLU A 289 11.08 -13.44 37.83
N GLU A 290 12.05 -12.54 37.95
CA GLU A 290 11.92 -11.09 37.82
C GLU A 290 12.07 -10.69 36.34
N CYS A 291 11.26 -9.73 35.86
CA CYS A 291 11.42 -9.17 34.52
C CYS A 291 12.50 -8.09 34.57
N GLU A 292 13.74 -8.42 34.19
CA GLU A 292 14.79 -7.41 34.01
C GLU A 292 14.56 -6.63 32.70
N ALA A 293 14.65 -5.31 32.81
CA ALA A 293 14.66 -4.37 31.70
C ALA A 293 16.13 -4.09 31.32
N GLU A 294 16.56 -4.52 30.13
CA GLU A 294 17.83 -4.05 29.58
C GLU A 294 17.65 -2.74 28.83
N ASN A 295 18.40 -1.73 29.28
CA ASN A 295 18.59 -0.44 28.63
C ASN A 295 19.53 -0.61 27.43
N GLY A 296 19.03 -0.34 26.22
CA GLY A 296 19.84 -0.23 25.01
C GLY A 296 19.69 1.17 24.41
N GLU A 297 20.75 1.96 24.51
CA GLU A 297 20.92 3.31 23.97
C GLU A 297 20.81 3.30 22.44
N VAL A 298 19.85 4.05 21.87
CA VAL A 298 19.81 4.33 20.42
C VAL A 298 19.89 5.84 20.21
N THR A 299 20.97 6.19 19.52
CA THR A 299 21.36 7.52 19.07
C THR A 299 20.32 8.12 18.13
N ALA A 300 20.06 9.41 18.32
CA ALA A 300 19.14 10.19 17.51
C ALA A 300 19.67 10.43 16.09
N ALA A 301 18.85 10.16 15.07
CA ALA A 301 19.01 10.76 13.74
C ALA A 301 17.65 10.91 13.02
N SER A 302 17.19 12.16 12.95
CA SER A 302 16.35 12.79 11.91
C SER A 302 15.17 12.01 11.31
N ALA A 303 13.95 12.35 11.76
CA ALA A 303 12.72 12.13 11.02
C ALA A 303 12.53 13.22 9.93
N PRO A 304 12.04 12.87 8.72
CA PRO A 304 11.61 13.86 7.75
C PRO A 304 10.24 14.42 8.16
N THR A 305 10.12 15.74 8.11
CA THR A 305 8.87 16.47 8.21
C THR A 305 7.97 16.12 7.04
N ASN A 306 6.89 15.38 7.27
CA ASN A 306 5.70 15.42 6.42
C ASN A 306 4.51 15.83 7.29
N SER A 307 4.03 17.04 7.03
CA SER A 307 2.80 17.58 7.59
C SER A 307 1.61 16.81 7.02
N VAL A 308 0.96 16.00 7.85
CA VAL A 308 -0.42 15.58 7.62
C VAL A 308 -1.28 16.29 8.65
N THR A 309 -1.99 17.29 8.16
CA THR A 309 -3.02 18.04 8.86
C THR A 309 -4.24 17.15 9.13
N ASP A 310 -4.81 17.30 10.33
CA ASP A 310 -6.02 16.68 10.88
C ASP A 310 -5.92 15.25 11.44
N THR A 311 -5.15 15.08 12.52
CA THR A 311 -5.28 13.95 13.43
C THR A 311 -6.48 14.15 14.37
N ILE A 312 -7.64 13.59 14.01
CA ILE A 312 -8.79 13.49 14.92
C ILE A 312 -8.47 12.42 15.96
N ALA A 313 -8.35 12.81 17.23
CA ALA A 313 -8.13 11.87 18.32
C ALA A 313 -9.39 11.01 18.53
N VAL A 314 -9.28 9.69 18.38
CA VAL A 314 -10.38 8.73 18.53
C VAL A 314 -10.45 8.26 19.98
N SER A 315 -11.64 8.27 20.60
CA SER A 315 -11.74 7.78 21.98
C SER A 315 -11.62 6.26 22.04
N VAL A 316 -10.95 5.76 23.08
CA VAL A 316 -10.80 4.33 23.35
C VAL A 316 -12.17 3.65 23.52
N GLN A 317 -13.18 4.39 23.98
CA GLN A 317 -14.52 3.87 24.18
C GLN A 317 -15.30 3.71 22.87
N GLU A 318 -15.16 4.66 21.94
CA GLU A 318 -15.73 4.54 20.58
C GLU A 318 -15.09 3.39 19.83
N LEU A 319 -13.76 3.25 19.93
CA LEU A 319 -13.04 2.13 19.32
C LEU A 319 -13.53 0.77 19.84
N LYS A 320 -13.71 0.63 21.17
CA LYS A 320 -14.24 -0.60 21.78
C LYS A 320 -15.65 -0.91 21.30
N THR A 321 -16.51 0.10 21.19
CA THR A 321 -17.89 -0.07 20.75
C THR A 321 -17.93 -0.48 19.27
N TYR A 322 -17.09 0.13 18.44
CA TYR A 322 -16.98 -0.18 17.02
C TYR A 322 -16.50 -1.63 16.78
N ILE A 323 -15.45 -2.06 17.49
CA ILE A 323 -14.93 -3.43 17.43
C ILE A 323 -16.00 -4.44 17.86
N GLN A 324 -16.72 -4.18 18.96
CA GLN A 324 -17.79 -5.06 19.42
C GLN A 324 -18.93 -5.17 18.38
N GLN A 325 -19.31 -4.05 17.78
CA GLN A 325 -20.38 -3.99 16.78
C GLN A 325 -20.03 -4.69 15.46
N HIS A 326 -18.74 -4.72 15.10
CA HIS A 326 -18.26 -5.33 13.84
C HIS A 326 -17.54 -6.67 14.05
N SER A 327 -17.57 -7.22 15.27
CA SER A 327 -16.90 -8.49 15.62
C SER A 327 -17.43 -9.72 14.87
N VAL A 328 -18.63 -9.63 14.29
CA VAL A 328 -19.26 -10.69 13.47
C VAL A 328 -19.06 -10.50 11.96
N ASP A 329 -18.46 -9.39 11.53
CA ASP A 329 -18.13 -9.14 10.13
C ASP A 329 -16.84 -9.91 9.76
N SER A 330 -16.96 -10.83 8.81
CA SER A 330 -15.85 -11.69 8.38
C SER A 330 -14.69 -10.89 7.78
N HIS A 331 -14.97 -9.76 7.12
CA HIS A 331 -13.94 -8.93 6.50
C HIS A 331 -13.18 -8.11 7.55
N PHE A 332 -13.90 -7.58 8.55
CA PHE A 332 -13.28 -6.87 9.67
C PHE A 332 -12.40 -7.80 10.51
N LEU A 333 -12.86 -9.04 10.75
CA LEU A 333 -12.10 -10.02 11.51
C LEU A 333 -10.80 -10.44 10.80
N ASP A 334 -10.84 -10.62 9.48
CA ASP A 334 -9.67 -10.98 8.68
C ASP A 334 -8.61 -9.86 8.71
N GLN A 335 -9.04 -8.60 8.54
CA GLN A 335 -8.16 -7.45 8.68
C GLN A 335 -7.58 -7.33 10.10
N PHE A 336 -8.40 -7.52 11.14
CA PHE A 336 -7.92 -7.46 12.53
C PHE A 336 -6.88 -8.53 12.84
N LEU A 337 -7.05 -9.76 12.33
CA LEU A 337 -6.12 -10.86 12.52
C LEU A 337 -4.85 -10.74 11.67
N SER A 338 -4.88 -9.97 10.59
CA SER A 338 -3.70 -9.68 9.75
C SER A 338 -2.71 -8.71 10.39
N VAL A 339 -3.11 -8.01 11.46
CA VAL A 339 -2.21 -7.13 12.21
C VAL A 339 -1.19 -7.99 12.97
N PRO A 340 0.12 -7.84 12.72
CA PRO A 340 1.14 -8.67 13.37
C PRO A 340 1.10 -8.47 14.88
N MET A 341 0.66 -9.50 15.61
CA MET A 341 0.72 -9.51 17.06
C MET A 341 2.16 -9.69 17.50
N THR A 342 2.63 -8.87 18.44
CA THR A 342 3.92 -9.10 19.07
C THR A 342 3.86 -10.42 19.82
N SER A 343 4.80 -11.31 19.54
CA SER A 343 4.88 -12.62 20.19
C SER A 343 5.19 -12.43 21.68
N GLY A 344 4.18 -12.63 22.52
CA GLY A 344 4.34 -12.88 23.95
C GLY A 344 4.45 -11.64 24.84
N SER A 345 3.31 -10.98 25.10
CA SER A 345 3.13 -10.29 26.39
C SER A 345 1.95 -10.94 27.10
N PRO A 346 2.15 -11.56 28.28
CA PRO A 346 1.04 -11.99 29.11
C PRO A 346 0.11 -10.79 29.37
N GLN A 347 -1.21 -11.00 29.30
CA GLN A 347 -2.21 -9.95 29.59
C GLN A 347 -1.95 -9.22 30.92
N THR A 348 -1.22 -9.87 31.85
CA THR A 348 -0.82 -9.37 33.16
C THR A 348 0.21 -8.23 33.11
N CYS A 349 1.03 -8.10 32.07
CA CYS A 349 1.98 -6.97 31.94
C CYS A 349 1.24 -5.63 31.81
N GLY A 350 0.12 -5.60 31.06
CA GLY A 350 -0.69 -4.38 30.90
C GLY A 350 -1.40 -3.92 32.17
N VAL A 351 -1.52 -4.78 33.19
CA VAL A 351 -2.23 -4.52 34.45
C VAL A 351 -1.28 -4.25 35.63
N LEU A 352 0.04 -4.26 35.39
CA LEU A 352 1.04 -3.94 36.42
C LEU A 352 0.84 -2.52 36.97
N PRO A 353 1.07 -2.29 38.29
CA PRO A 353 0.91 -0.98 38.93
C PRO A 353 1.70 0.13 38.23
N GLU A 354 2.88 -0.17 37.66
CA GLU A 354 3.67 0.80 36.88
C GLU A 354 3.02 1.24 35.56
N ASN A 355 2.17 0.39 34.96
CA ASN A 355 1.51 0.65 33.69
C ASN A 355 0.15 1.38 33.86
N VAL A 356 -0.31 1.56 35.10
CA VAL A 356 -1.52 2.33 35.44
C VAL A 356 -1.45 3.78 34.93
N LYS A 357 -0.26 4.40 34.88
CA LYS A 357 -0.09 5.74 34.29
C LYS A 357 -0.17 5.74 32.77
N LYS A 358 0.30 4.68 32.09
CA LYS A 358 0.26 4.53 30.63
C LYS A 358 -1.15 4.20 30.12
N ASN A 359 -1.96 3.52 30.93
CA ASN A 359 -3.36 3.23 30.63
C ASN A 359 -4.33 4.41 30.91
N ARG A 360 -3.82 5.61 31.23
CA ARG A 360 -4.64 6.79 31.57
C ARG A 360 -5.20 7.51 30.33
N TYR A 361 -4.64 7.26 29.15
CA TYR A 361 -5.06 7.95 27.92
C TYR A 361 -6.41 7.44 27.44
N LYS A 362 -7.37 8.36 27.31
CA LYS A 362 -8.73 8.07 26.86
C LYS A 362 -8.91 8.20 25.36
N ASN A 363 -7.95 8.84 24.68
CA ASN A 363 -7.98 9.11 23.26
C ASN A 363 -6.68 8.60 22.63
N ILE A 364 -6.79 8.00 21.46
CA ILE A 364 -5.69 7.52 20.63
C ILE A 364 -5.56 8.49 19.46
N ILE A 365 -4.35 8.98 19.25
CA ILE A 365 -4.01 9.79 18.07
C ILE A 365 -3.40 8.79 17.06
N PRO A 366 -3.96 8.67 15.85
CA PRO A 366 -3.48 7.72 14.84
C PRO A 366 -2.03 7.97 14.40
#